data_AF-A0A942HH39-F1
#
_entry.id   AF-A0A942HH39-F1
#
_cell.length_a   1.000
_cell.length_b   1.000
_cell.length_c   1.000
_cell.angle_alpha   90.00
_cell.angle_beta   90.00
_cell.angle_gamma   90.00
#
_symmetry.space_group_name_H-M   'P 1'
#
loop_
_entity.id
_entity.type
_entity.pdbx_description
1 polymer ?
#
loop_
_entity_poly.entity_id
_entity_poly.type
_entity_poly.pdbx_seq_one_letter_code
_entity_poly.pdbx_strand_id
1 'polypeptide(L)'
;MKPAQGSRLDSWKEIANYVGRNERTVMRWADRGLPVHRVPGGNRRTVFALTAEIDAWMLGQENASNGGEGQQEERSSEGGASRVGLNENQNQIPRSVGNDSREATSHFRLTNWMIAWGLAAIIIATGAGALRLTQTARGSAARIDSIALNVDKLEAKDEEGRTLWSQSYDRPFVRGLDLPISAQPTMVADFFRDGRQEVVASVETKGPNRDDADFSEVDFFSGDGHRLWRYVPEMTVRFGEYQVGPPWSLADMHLVQSGGRNSVYVVEQAHTWGNSVVEELDPKTGKNRLRFVNTGALYVVDYTKTENGSFLIAGGFNNEWDGAGLAIWDAKKPFVASPQTHGTRHECKSCAAGAPDYYFVFPRSELNRLSHSYNLPVYELDVTGEGIEVFLRDRLGLGRESTVYLLAGSPPFRVKSMRVETEYLRLHKQWSDEGKLSHRYEDCPELLHPLPVKVWTPTGGWTEIQVPGTKAN
;
A
#
# COMPACT_ATOMS: atom_id res chain seq x y z
N MET A 1 25.23 11.71 30.47
CA MET A 1 24.29 10.61 30.26
C MET A 1 23.90 10.65 28.78
N LYS A 2 24.20 9.61 27.99
CA LYS A 2 23.83 9.60 26.57
C LYS A 2 22.30 9.50 26.47
N PRO A 3 21.62 10.32 25.65
CA PRO A 3 20.19 10.18 25.39
C PRO A 3 19.91 8.80 24.76
N ALA A 4 18.72 8.25 25.02
CA ALA A 4 18.32 6.93 24.52
C ALA A 4 18.22 6.92 22.98
N GLN A 5 18.48 5.77 22.34
CA GLN A 5 18.35 5.61 20.89
C GLN A 5 16.95 6.04 20.42
N GLY A 6 16.88 6.91 19.42
CA GLY A 6 15.64 7.51 18.90
C GLY A 6 15.22 8.83 19.57
N SER A 7 15.91 9.28 20.63
CA SER A 7 15.67 10.60 21.24
C SER A 7 15.98 11.74 20.26
N ARG A 8 15.20 12.82 20.35
CA ARG A 8 15.39 14.06 19.58
C ARG A 8 16.38 14.99 20.29
N LEU A 9 17.30 15.56 19.51
CA LEU A 9 18.28 16.57 19.92
C LEU A 9 17.83 17.89 19.31
N ASP A 10 17.57 18.91 20.11
CA ASP A 10 16.88 20.14 19.69
C ASP A 10 17.82 21.34 19.43
N SER A 11 19.14 21.11 19.44
CA SER A 11 20.12 22.16 19.12
C SER A 11 21.45 21.63 18.59
N TRP A 12 22.21 22.47 17.89
CA TRP A 12 23.59 22.17 17.47
C TRP A 12 24.48 21.72 18.63
N LYS A 13 24.31 22.32 19.81
CA LYS A 13 25.04 21.97 21.03
C LYS A 13 24.73 20.56 21.51
N GLU A 14 23.47 20.15 21.46
CA GLU A 14 23.04 18.79 21.84
C GLU A 14 23.52 17.75 20.83
N ILE A 15 23.48 18.06 19.54
CA ILE A 15 24.00 17.19 18.47
C ILE A 15 25.53 17.03 18.62
N ALA A 16 26.24 18.13 18.86
CA ALA A 16 27.68 18.13 19.12
C ALA A 16 28.07 17.29 20.34
N ASN A 17 27.33 17.44 21.44
CA ASN A 17 27.53 16.66 22.65
C ASN A 17 27.23 15.17 22.44
N TYR A 18 26.19 14.84 21.66
CA TYR A 18 25.82 13.45 21.36
C TYR A 18 26.93 12.73 20.58
N VAL A 19 27.50 13.40 19.57
CA VAL A 19 28.51 12.84 18.67
C VAL A 19 29.94 12.98 19.22
N GLY A 20 30.14 13.73 20.32
CA GLY A 20 31.46 13.96 20.91
C GLY A 20 32.39 14.81 20.02
N ARG A 21 31.82 15.81 19.35
CA ARG A 21 32.52 16.74 18.44
C ARG A 21 32.14 18.19 18.73
N ASN A 22 32.84 19.14 18.14
CA ASN A 22 32.48 20.56 18.27
C ASN A 22 31.35 20.95 17.30
N GLU A 23 30.56 21.97 17.66
CA GLU A 23 29.41 22.42 16.87
C GLU A 23 29.79 22.75 15.41
N ARG A 24 30.93 23.40 15.19
CA ARG A 24 31.42 23.76 13.85
C ARG A 24 31.71 22.55 12.96
N THR A 25 32.18 21.43 13.54
CA THR A 25 32.40 20.18 12.80
C THR A 25 31.08 19.53 12.44
N VAL A 26 30.12 19.51 13.37
CA VAL A 26 28.78 18.96 13.13
C VAL A 26 28.01 19.77 12.09
N MET A 27 28.11 21.10 12.11
CA MET A 27 27.55 21.96 11.05
C MET A 27 28.15 21.64 9.68
N ARG A 28 29.48 21.46 9.59
CA ARG A 28 30.15 21.04 8.35
C ARG A 28 29.73 19.64 7.89
N TRP A 29 29.41 18.73 8.82
CA TRP A 29 28.88 17.41 8.48
C TRP A 29 27.44 17.47 8.02
N ALA A 30 26.62 18.38 8.54
CA ALA A 30 25.28 18.65 8.02
C ALA A 30 25.32 19.09 6.55
N ASP A 31 26.27 19.94 6.17
CA ASP A 31 26.51 20.30 4.76
C ASP A 31 26.95 19.11 3.88
N ARG A 32 27.40 18.02 4.51
CA ARG A 32 27.83 16.76 3.87
C ARG A 32 26.85 15.61 4.08
N GLY A 33 25.61 15.93 4.48
CA GLY A 33 24.53 14.95 4.58
C GLY A 33 24.32 14.32 5.95
N LEU A 34 24.91 14.86 7.04
CA LEU A 34 24.49 14.49 8.39
C LEU A 34 23.00 14.86 8.57
N PRO A 35 22.14 13.93 9.02
CA PRO A 35 20.71 14.16 9.16
C PRO A 35 20.42 15.16 10.29
N VAL A 36 20.28 16.43 9.89
CA VAL A 36 19.90 17.55 10.76
C VAL A 36 18.74 18.27 10.09
N HIS A 37 17.60 18.27 10.76
CA HIS A 37 16.33 18.79 10.29
C HIS A 37 16.10 20.23 10.78
N ARG A 38 15.38 21.04 10.01
CA ARG A 38 15.02 22.42 10.39
C ARG A 38 13.54 22.49 10.73
N VAL A 39 13.17 23.19 11.79
CA VAL A 39 11.77 23.32 12.21
C VAL A 39 11.04 24.32 11.29
N PRO A 40 9.96 23.93 10.59
CA PRO A 40 9.17 24.83 9.76
C PRO A 40 8.52 25.95 10.60
N GLY A 41 8.59 27.19 10.13
CA GLY A 41 8.02 28.36 10.83
C GLY A 41 8.82 28.88 12.04
N GLY A 42 9.92 28.22 12.41
CA GLY A 42 10.86 28.66 13.45
C GLY A 42 11.94 29.61 12.93
N ASN A 43 12.67 30.25 13.85
CA ASN A 43 13.85 31.05 13.50
C ASN A 43 14.84 30.20 12.69
N ARG A 44 15.46 30.75 11.62
CA ARG A 44 16.31 30.03 10.64
C ARG A 44 17.46 29.19 11.24
N ARG A 45 17.72 29.33 12.55
CA ARG A 45 18.78 28.67 13.31
C ARG A 45 18.32 27.49 14.17
N THR A 46 17.01 27.26 14.32
CA THR A 46 16.49 26.15 15.12
C THR A 46 16.57 24.85 14.32
N VAL A 47 17.39 23.92 14.80
CA VAL A 47 17.63 22.62 14.17
C VAL A 47 17.32 21.51 15.15
N PHE A 48 16.95 20.34 14.64
CA PHE A 48 16.88 19.13 15.45
C PHE A 48 17.47 17.94 14.71
N ALA A 49 17.88 16.89 15.43
CA ALA A 49 18.28 15.62 14.84
C ALA A 49 17.78 14.46 15.69
N LEU A 50 17.47 13.33 15.08
CA LEU A 50 17.17 12.10 15.83
C LEU A 50 18.46 11.32 16.04
N THR A 51 18.70 10.90 17.28
CA THR A 51 19.89 10.09 17.65
C THR A 51 20.05 8.84 16.77
N ALA A 52 18.95 8.18 16.39
CA ALA A 52 18.97 7.02 15.50
C ALA A 52 19.48 7.34 14.07
N GLU A 53 19.11 8.50 13.51
CA GLU A 53 19.57 8.93 12.19
C GLU A 53 21.06 9.31 12.23
N ILE A 54 21.48 9.96 13.31
CA ILE A 54 22.89 10.32 13.55
C ILE A 54 23.73 9.05 13.69
N ASP A 55 23.28 8.06 14.47
CA ASP A 55 23.98 6.78 14.64
C ASP A 55 24.09 6.01 13.32
N ALA A 56 23.01 5.96 12.54
CA ALA A 56 23.00 5.32 11.22
C ALA A 56 23.97 6.00 10.25
N TRP A 57 24.02 7.33 10.24
CA TRP A 57 24.97 8.08 9.41
C TRP A 57 26.42 7.85 9.85
N MET A 58 26.68 7.81 11.16
CA MET A 58 28.01 7.55 11.71
C MET A 58 28.50 6.13 11.39
N LEU A 59 27.63 5.13 11.50
CA LEU A 59 27.93 3.74 11.09
C LEU A 59 28.22 3.65 9.59
N GLY A 60 27.51 4.42 8.77
CA GLY A 60 27.77 4.52 7.32
C GLY A 60 29.15 5.12 7.01
N GLN A 61 29.59 6.12 7.77
CA GLN A 61 30.94 6.70 7.63
C GLN A 61 32.02 5.74 8.13
N GLU A 62 31.80 5.02 9.24
CA GLU A 62 32.74 4.03 9.76
C GLU A 62 32.94 2.86 8.78
N ASN A 63 31.86 2.41 8.12
CA ASN A 63 31.94 1.38 7.08
C ASN A 63 32.65 1.89 5.80
N ALA A 64 32.51 3.17 5.46
CA ALA A 64 33.23 3.80 4.35
C ALA A 64 34.73 4.02 4.68
N SER A 65 35.09 4.25 5.95
CA SER A 65 36.48 4.38 6.39
C SER A 65 37.17 3.03 6.66
N ASN A 66 36.44 2.01 7.12
CA ASN A 66 36.97 0.65 7.34
C ASN A 66 37.03 -0.19 6.05
N GLY A 67 36.35 0.22 4.97
CA GLY A 67 36.49 -0.38 3.63
C GLY A 67 37.80 -0.01 2.91
N GLY A 68 38.71 0.75 3.57
CA GLY A 68 39.98 1.20 3.01
C GLY A 68 41.23 0.40 3.44
N GLU A 69 41.11 -0.56 4.36
CA GLU A 69 42.24 -1.37 4.83
C GLU A 69 41.92 -2.86 4.76
N GLY A 70 42.31 -3.50 3.66
CA GLY A 70 42.24 -4.96 3.56
C GLY A 70 42.14 -5.52 2.14
N GLN A 71 43.08 -5.19 1.26
CA GLN A 71 43.54 -6.05 0.16
C GLN A 71 44.81 -5.46 -0.45
N GLN A 72 45.94 -5.65 0.23
CA GLN A 72 47.23 -5.81 -0.42
C GLN A 72 47.38 -7.30 -0.73
N GLU A 73 47.07 -7.69 -1.96
CA GLU A 73 47.70 -8.86 -2.57
C GLU A 73 48.82 -8.39 -3.49
N GLU A 74 49.90 -9.16 -3.42
CA GLU A 74 51.22 -8.89 -3.96
C GLU A 74 51.25 -8.74 -5.48
N ARG A 75 52.23 -7.95 -5.90
CA ARG A 75 52.58 -7.65 -7.28
C ARG A 75 53.62 -8.66 -7.81
N SER A 76 53.55 -8.90 -9.12
CA SER A 76 54.56 -9.41 -10.09
C SER A 76 54.26 -10.83 -10.60
N SER A 77 54.32 -11.14 -11.91
CA SER A 77 54.98 -10.52 -13.07
C SER A 77 54.16 -10.76 -14.36
N GLU A 78 53.94 -9.72 -15.18
CA GLU A 78 54.54 -9.45 -16.51
C GLU A 78 54.25 -10.44 -17.66
N GLY A 79 53.69 -9.89 -18.75
CA GLY A 79 54.20 -10.15 -20.10
C GLY A 79 53.17 -10.45 -21.20
N GLY A 80 53.05 -9.54 -22.18
CA GLY A 80 52.78 -9.93 -23.57
C GLY A 80 51.57 -9.27 -24.24
N ALA A 81 51.84 -8.23 -25.04
CA ALA A 81 50.87 -7.44 -25.78
C ALA A 81 50.73 -7.85 -27.26
N SER A 82 49.60 -7.39 -27.84
CA SER A 82 49.45 -6.80 -29.19
C SER A 82 49.11 -7.65 -30.43
N ARG A 83 47.86 -7.40 -30.89
CA ARG A 83 47.44 -6.79 -32.18
C ARG A 83 47.47 -7.57 -33.51
N VAL A 84 46.55 -7.08 -34.38
CA VAL A 84 46.40 -7.19 -35.85
C VAL A 84 45.49 -8.36 -36.27
N GLY A 85 44.50 -8.25 -37.17
CA GLY A 85 44.12 -7.25 -38.17
C GLY A 85 43.70 -7.99 -39.46
N LEU A 86 42.65 -7.50 -40.13
CA LEU A 86 41.94 -8.08 -41.29
C LEU A 86 42.82 -8.22 -42.56
N ASN A 87 42.56 -9.24 -43.41
CA ASN A 87 42.04 -9.08 -44.80
C ASN A 87 42.10 -10.35 -45.71
N GLU A 88 41.11 -10.39 -46.61
CA GLU A 88 41.00 -11.02 -47.96
C GLU A 88 42.32 -11.23 -48.73
N ASN A 89 42.52 -12.21 -49.63
CA ASN A 89 41.81 -12.39 -50.91
C ASN A 89 42.43 -13.53 -51.75
N GLN A 90 41.63 -14.10 -52.68
CA GLN A 90 41.98 -14.74 -53.97
C GLN A 90 42.82 -16.06 -53.97
N ASN A 91 42.61 -17.06 -54.83
CA ASN A 91 42.08 -17.08 -56.20
C ASN A 91 41.74 -18.51 -56.70
N GLN A 92 40.93 -18.56 -57.77
CA GLN A 92 40.91 -19.51 -58.91
C GLN A 92 40.07 -20.82 -58.91
N ILE A 93 39.15 -20.85 -59.89
CA ILE A 93 38.43 -21.97 -60.52
C ILE A 93 39.22 -22.41 -61.78
N PRO A 94 39.03 -23.63 -62.32
CA PRO A 94 38.24 -23.71 -63.57
C PRO A 94 37.30 -24.93 -63.73
N ARG A 95 36.42 -24.75 -64.72
CA ARG A 95 35.25 -25.53 -65.20
C ARG A 95 35.59 -26.90 -65.82
N SER A 96 34.61 -27.82 -65.91
CA SER A 96 33.80 -28.12 -67.13
C SER A 96 33.38 -29.60 -67.33
N VAL A 97 32.22 -29.77 -68.01
CA VAL A 97 31.71 -30.94 -68.80
C VAL A 97 31.25 -32.17 -67.99
N GLY A 98 30.14 -32.87 -68.27
CA GLY A 98 29.08 -32.81 -69.29
C GLY A 98 28.35 -34.18 -69.38
N ASN A 99 27.03 -34.11 -69.55
CA ASN A 99 26.07 -34.99 -70.25
C ASN A 99 25.94 -36.52 -70.08
N ASP A 100 24.65 -36.91 -70.00
CA ASP A 100 23.94 -38.01 -70.70
C ASP A 100 24.22 -39.47 -70.28
N SER A 101 23.27 -40.41 -70.21
CA SER A 101 21.87 -40.48 -70.69
C SER A 101 21.21 -41.84 -70.32
N ARG A 102 19.85 -41.89 -70.41
CA ARG A 102 18.92 -43.03 -70.71
C ARG A 102 18.81 -44.16 -69.66
N GLU A 103 17.71 -44.89 -69.46
CA GLU A 103 16.32 -45.06 -69.95
C GLU A 103 15.65 -45.95 -68.87
N ALA A 104 14.35 -45.93 -68.54
CA ALA A 104 13.29 -46.55 -69.32
C ALA A 104 11.91 -46.37 -68.64
N THR A 105 10.89 -46.54 -69.47
CA THR A 105 9.45 -46.36 -69.33
C THR A 105 8.72 -47.40 -68.44
N SER A 106 7.59 -47.03 -67.83
CA SER A 106 6.27 -47.54 -68.25
C SER A 106 5.11 -46.86 -67.50
N HIS A 107 3.99 -46.75 -68.20
CA HIS A 107 2.77 -46.03 -67.82
C HIS A 107 1.88 -46.83 -66.87
N PHE A 108 1.22 -46.17 -65.92
CA PHE A 108 -0.16 -46.50 -65.55
C PHE A 108 -0.89 -45.27 -65.01
N ARG A 109 -1.93 -44.83 -65.73
CA ARG A 109 -2.88 -43.80 -65.30
C ARG A 109 -3.96 -44.47 -64.46
N LEU A 110 -4.11 -44.03 -63.21
CA LEU A 110 -5.26 -44.11 -62.29
C LEU A 110 -4.71 -43.48 -60.99
N THR A 111 -5.16 -42.38 -60.39
CA THR A 111 -6.52 -41.88 -60.22
C THR A 111 -6.44 -40.42 -59.73
N ASN A 112 -6.76 -39.42 -60.56
CA ASN A 112 -6.73 -37.99 -60.17
C ASN A 112 -7.75 -37.62 -59.08
N TRP A 113 -8.69 -38.50 -58.75
CA TRP A 113 -9.74 -38.21 -57.75
C TRP A 113 -9.25 -38.44 -56.32
N MET A 114 -8.30 -39.35 -56.07
CA MET A 114 -7.78 -39.57 -54.71
C MET A 114 -6.87 -38.43 -54.23
N ILE A 115 -6.17 -37.75 -55.14
CA ILE A 115 -5.36 -36.57 -54.81
C ILE A 115 -6.27 -35.38 -54.48
N ALA A 116 -7.38 -35.21 -55.18
CA ALA A 116 -8.35 -34.13 -54.92
C ALA A 116 -9.05 -34.31 -53.56
N TRP A 117 -9.46 -35.52 -53.19
CA TRP A 117 -10.04 -35.80 -51.87
C TRP A 117 -8.99 -35.76 -50.74
N GLY A 118 -7.76 -36.21 -51.00
CA GLY A 118 -6.65 -36.08 -50.06
C GLY A 118 -6.29 -34.61 -49.78
N LEU A 119 -6.24 -33.76 -50.81
CA LEU A 119 -6.00 -32.32 -50.66
C LEU A 119 -7.17 -31.62 -49.97
N ALA A 120 -8.42 -31.97 -50.30
CA ALA A 120 -9.59 -31.42 -49.60
C ALA A 120 -9.62 -31.83 -48.12
N ALA A 121 -9.28 -33.08 -47.79
CA ALA A 121 -9.17 -33.54 -46.41
C ALA A 121 -8.02 -32.88 -45.66
N ILE A 122 -6.87 -32.64 -46.32
CA ILE A 122 -5.75 -31.91 -45.74
C ILE A 122 -6.12 -30.44 -45.53
N ILE A 123 -6.82 -29.78 -46.46
CA ILE A 123 -7.26 -28.38 -46.34
C ILE A 123 -8.34 -28.26 -45.27
N ILE A 124 -9.25 -29.23 -45.14
CA ILE A 124 -10.23 -29.25 -44.05
C ILE A 124 -9.56 -29.56 -42.71
N ALA A 125 -8.54 -30.43 -42.66
CA ALA A 125 -7.80 -30.75 -41.44
C ALA A 125 -6.85 -29.63 -41.02
N THR A 126 -6.17 -28.94 -41.95
CA THR A 126 -5.39 -27.73 -41.68
C THR A 126 -6.29 -26.52 -41.44
N GLY A 127 -7.44 -26.44 -42.09
CA GLY A 127 -8.46 -25.44 -41.85
C GLY A 127 -9.10 -25.60 -40.47
N ALA A 128 -9.52 -26.80 -40.09
CA ALA A 128 -10.05 -27.13 -38.77
C ALA A 128 -8.95 -27.13 -37.70
N GLY A 129 -7.72 -27.49 -38.06
CA GLY A 129 -6.53 -27.38 -37.23
C GLY A 129 -6.15 -25.93 -36.96
N ALA A 130 -6.20 -25.06 -37.97
CA ALA A 130 -6.01 -23.61 -37.86
C ALA A 130 -7.21 -22.93 -37.19
N LEU A 131 -8.44 -23.41 -37.38
CA LEU A 131 -9.62 -22.92 -36.66
C LEU A 131 -9.57 -23.34 -35.19
N ARG A 132 -9.13 -24.56 -34.88
CA ARG A 132 -8.87 -25.00 -33.51
C ARG A 132 -7.66 -24.28 -32.92
N LEU A 133 -6.56 -24.10 -33.65
CA LEU A 133 -5.40 -23.31 -33.23
C LEU A 133 -5.75 -21.85 -33.04
N THR A 134 -6.65 -21.25 -33.82
CA THR A 134 -7.13 -19.88 -33.62
C THR A 134 -8.26 -19.80 -32.59
N GLN A 135 -8.97 -20.88 -32.27
CA GLN A 135 -9.88 -20.97 -31.12
C GLN A 135 -9.13 -21.27 -29.82
N THR A 136 -8.00 -21.99 -29.87
CA THR A 136 -7.09 -22.22 -28.74
C THR A 136 -6.03 -21.13 -28.60
N ALA A 137 -5.75 -20.35 -29.65
CA ALA A 137 -4.94 -19.10 -29.61
C ALA A 137 -5.81 -17.84 -29.46
N ARG A 138 -7.12 -17.91 -29.72
CA ARG A 138 -8.14 -17.22 -28.90
C ARG A 138 -8.34 -17.97 -27.58
N GLY A 139 -7.25 -18.57 -27.09
CA GLY A 139 -7.15 -19.18 -25.80
C GLY A 139 -7.59 -18.15 -24.78
N SER A 140 -8.30 -18.66 -23.77
CA SER A 140 -8.60 -17.95 -22.54
C SER A 140 -7.48 -16.93 -22.27
N ALA A 141 -7.78 -15.64 -22.33
CA ALA A 141 -6.81 -14.61 -22.03
C ALA A 141 -6.10 -15.04 -20.74
N ALA A 142 -4.76 -15.08 -20.76
CA ALA A 142 -3.99 -15.61 -19.64
C ALA A 142 -4.47 -14.91 -18.36
N ARG A 143 -4.84 -15.71 -17.36
CA ARG A 143 -5.43 -15.20 -16.13
C ARG A 143 -4.37 -14.42 -15.37
N ILE A 144 -4.70 -13.19 -14.99
CA ILE A 144 -3.86 -12.39 -14.09
C ILE A 144 -4.08 -12.94 -12.68
N ASP A 145 -3.00 -13.37 -12.05
CA ASP A 145 -2.98 -13.89 -10.69
C ASP A 145 -2.55 -12.82 -9.69
N SER A 146 -1.48 -12.09 -10.01
CA SER A 146 -0.90 -11.09 -9.10
C SER A 146 -0.37 -9.86 -9.83
N ILE A 147 -0.27 -8.75 -9.10
CA ILE A 147 0.38 -7.53 -9.54
C ILE A 147 1.65 -7.33 -8.71
N ALA A 148 2.76 -7.04 -9.38
CA ALA A 148 4.02 -6.70 -8.75
C ALA A 148 4.42 -5.26 -9.09
N LEU A 149 4.91 -4.54 -8.08
CA LEU A 149 5.44 -3.20 -8.22
C LEU A 149 6.96 -3.24 -8.03
N ASN A 150 7.72 -2.94 -9.07
CA ASN A 150 9.17 -3.01 -9.08
C ASN A 150 9.79 -1.68 -9.49
N VAL A 151 10.32 -0.94 -8.52
CA VAL A 151 10.96 0.39 -8.68
C VAL A 151 10.05 1.41 -9.35
N ASP A 152 9.83 1.30 -10.66
CA ASP A 152 9.10 2.20 -11.54
C ASP A 152 8.17 1.42 -12.52
N LYS A 153 7.96 0.13 -12.28
CA LYS A 153 7.23 -0.77 -13.17
C LYS A 153 6.14 -1.53 -12.44
N LEU A 154 4.92 -1.47 -12.96
CA LEU A 154 3.82 -2.33 -12.57
C LEU A 154 3.77 -3.53 -13.51
N GLU A 155 3.69 -4.74 -12.97
CA GLU A 155 3.70 -5.98 -13.74
C GLU A 155 2.52 -6.88 -13.35
N ALA A 156 1.69 -7.25 -14.32
CA ALA A 156 0.70 -8.29 -14.15
C ALA A 156 1.31 -9.65 -14.45
N LYS A 157 1.09 -10.61 -13.55
CA LYS A 157 1.72 -11.93 -13.60
C LYS A 157 0.68 -13.04 -13.59
N ASP A 158 1.01 -14.16 -14.22
CA ASP A 158 0.26 -15.40 -14.09
C ASP A 158 0.61 -16.19 -12.82
N GLU A 159 -0.04 -17.33 -12.61
CA GLU A 159 0.15 -18.22 -11.46
C GLU A 159 1.59 -18.77 -11.36
N GLU A 160 2.31 -18.89 -12.49
CA GLU A 160 3.72 -19.27 -12.50
C GLU A 160 4.67 -18.08 -12.28
N GLY A 161 4.14 -16.88 -12.04
CA GLY A 161 4.91 -15.66 -11.81
C GLY A 161 5.50 -15.04 -13.09
N ARG A 162 5.08 -15.49 -14.28
CA ARG A 162 5.54 -14.93 -15.55
C ARG A 162 4.79 -13.63 -15.83
N THR A 163 5.51 -12.61 -16.27
CA THR A 163 4.91 -11.33 -16.63
C THR A 163 4.07 -11.47 -17.90
N LEU A 164 2.76 -11.19 -17.79
CA LEU A 164 1.82 -11.14 -18.90
C LEU A 164 1.92 -9.81 -19.65
N TRP A 165 1.97 -8.71 -18.90
CA TRP A 165 2.20 -7.37 -19.40
C TRP A 165 2.78 -6.48 -18.30
N SER A 166 3.27 -5.31 -18.68
CA SER A 166 3.84 -4.36 -17.73
C SER A 166 3.69 -2.92 -18.16
N GLN A 167 3.52 -2.02 -17.19
CA GLN A 167 3.45 -0.57 -17.36
C GLN A 167 4.63 0.11 -16.66
N SER A 168 5.36 0.95 -17.39
CA SER A 168 6.43 1.79 -16.82
C SER A 168 5.90 3.16 -16.41
N TYR A 169 6.52 3.72 -15.36
CA TYR A 169 6.26 5.04 -14.82
C TYR A 169 7.53 5.89 -14.93
N ASP A 170 7.37 7.19 -15.17
CA ASP A 170 8.50 8.11 -15.35
C ASP A 170 9.28 8.38 -14.05
N ARG A 171 8.74 7.93 -12.91
CA ARG A 171 9.28 8.15 -11.58
C ARG A 171 9.23 6.87 -10.78
N PRO A 172 10.21 6.66 -9.89
CA PRO A 172 10.16 5.54 -8.98
C PRO A 172 8.97 5.69 -8.04
N PHE A 173 8.35 4.55 -7.75
CA PHE A 173 7.41 4.40 -6.67
C PHE A 173 8.05 4.78 -5.35
N VAL A 174 7.26 5.40 -4.49
CA VAL A 174 7.64 5.62 -3.10
C VAL A 174 7.75 4.26 -2.43
N ARG A 175 8.97 3.85 -2.09
CA ARG A 175 9.19 2.76 -1.15
C ARG A 175 9.06 3.33 0.25
N GLY A 176 7.83 3.35 0.77
CA GLY A 176 7.54 3.63 2.16
C GLY A 176 7.79 2.39 3.02
N LEU A 177 8.34 2.59 4.22
CA LEU A 177 8.70 1.61 5.25
C LEU A 177 7.71 0.42 5.34
N ASP A 178 8.20 -0.76 5.77
CA ASP A 178 7.47 -2.00 6.08
C ASP A 178 6.32 -1.84 7.13
N LEU A 179 5.43 -0.87 6.93
CA LEU A 179 4.22 -0.70 7.69
C LEU A 179 3.11 -1.40 6.90
N PRO A 180 2.34 -2.33 7.49
CA PRO A 180 1.28 -3.08 6.82
C PRO A 180 0.07 -2.21 6.50
N ILE A 181 0.25 -1.15 5.72
CA ILE A 181 -0.76 -0.79 4.75
C ILE A 181 -0.73 -1.97 3.79
N SER A 182 -1.83 -2.71 3.68
CA SER A 182 -1.97 -3.78 2.69
C SER A 182 -1.29 -3.31 1.39
N ALA A 183 -0.22 -4.00 0.99
CA ALA A 183 0.77 -3.56 0.00
C ALA A 183 0.12 -2.74 -1.12
N GLN A 184 0.60 -1.52 -1.40
CA GLN A 184 0.07 -0.56 -2.40
C GLN A 184 -1.11 -1.14 -3.17
N PRO A 185 -2.36 -0.85 -2.75
CA PRO A 185 -3.47 -1.74 -3.01
C PRO A 185 -3.63 -1.91 -4.51
N THR A 186 -3.42 -3.14 -4.95
CA THR A 186 -3.67 -3.59 -6.31
C THR A 186 -4.77 -4.62 -6.24
N MET A 187 -5.71 -4.54 -7.16
CA MET A 187 -6.79 -5.51 -7.24
C MET A 187 -6.95 -5.98 -8.67
N VAL A 188 -7.18 -7.29 -8.78
CA VAL A 188 -7.51 -7.96 -10.04
C VAL A 188 -8.90 -8.54 -9.88
N ALA A 189 -9.85 -8.07 -10.68
CA ALA A 189 -11.22 -8.56 -10.65
C ALA A 189 -11.91 -8.36 -12.00
N ASP A 190 -13.03 -9.05 -12.22
CA ASP A 190 -13.94 -8.75 -13.32
C ASP A 190 -14.82 -7.55 -12.92
N PHE A 191 -14.26 -6.35 -13.02
CA PHE A 191 -14.93 -5.12 -12.62
C PHE A 191 -16.10 -4.80 -13.55
N PHE A 192 -15.98 -5.15 -14.85
CA PHE A 192 -17.03 -4.89 -15.83
C PHE A 192 -18.15 -5.93 -15.87
N ARG A 193 -17.93 -7.08 -15.23
CA ARG A 193 -18.82 -8.24 -15.19
C ARG A 193 -19.05 -8.85 -16.57
N ASP A 194 -18.01 -8.86 -17.40
CA ASP A 194 -18.03 -9.39 -18.76
C ASP A 194 -17.21 -10.69 -18.92
N GLY A 195 -16.69 -11.23 -17.81
CA GLY A 195 -15.86 -12.43 -17.76
C GLY A 195 -14.37 -12.18 -18.02
N ARG A 196 -13.95 -10.93 -18.15
CA ARG A 196 -12.53 -10.54 -18.28
C ARG A 196 -12.05 -9.93 -16.97
N GLN A 197 -10.74 -10.03 -16.71
CA GLN A 197 -10.15 -9.37 -15.55
C GLN A 197 -9.68 -7.97 -15.95
N GLU A 198 -9.90 -7.01 -15.08
CA GLU A 198 -9.26 -5.71 -15.08
C GLU A 198 -8.39 -5.56 -13.85
N VAL A 199 -7.47 -4.59 -13.92
CA VAL A 199 -6.53 -4.29 -12.85
C VAL A 199 -6.72 -2.85 -12.43
N VAL A 200 -6.83 -2.63 -11.12
CA VAL A 200 -6.73 -1.30 -10.53
C VAL A 200 -5.55 -1.26 -9.59
N ALA A 201 -4.79 -0.17 -9.64
CA ALA A 201 -3.57 -0.01 -8.87
C ALA A 201 -3.50 1.39 -8.29
N SER A 202 -3.37 1.47 -6.97
CA SER A 202 -2.92 2.69 -6.30
C SER A 202 -1.42 2.81 -6.49
N VAL A 203 -0.98 3.93 -7.05
CA VAL A 203 0.42 4.21 -7.37
C VAL A 203 0.84 5.48 -6.64
N GLU A 204 1.90 5.36 -5.85
CA GLU A 204 2.52 6.51 -5.21
C GLU A 204 3.93 6.70 -5.77
N THR A 205 4.21 7.86 -6.37
CA THR A 205 5.52 8.19 -6.96
C THR A 205 6.17 9.39 -6.30
N LYS A 206 7.50 9.44 -6.35
CA LYS A 206 8.25 10.53 -5.71
C LYS A 206 7.92 11.90 -6.33
N GLY A 207 7.78 12.91 -5.46
CA GLY A 207 7.72 14.32 -5.84
C GLY A 207 8.94 14.74 -6.69
N PRO A 208 8.82 15.80 -7.52
CA PRO A 208 9.90 16.17 -8.46
C PRO A 208 11.15 16.65 -7.72
N ASN A 209 10.97 17.29 -6.58
CA ASN A 209 12.02 17.68 -5.66
C ASN A 209 11.91 16.91 -4.34
N ARG A 210 13.00 16.88 -3.57
CA ARG A 210 13.10 16.16 -2.29
C ARG A 210 12.02 16.57 -1.27
N ASP A 211 11.62 17.83 -1.28
CA ASP A 211 10.67 18.42 -0.32
C ASP A 211 9.24 18.52 -0.88
N ASP A 212 9.04 18.11 -2.14
CA ASP A 212 7.70 18.05 -2.71
C ASP A 212 6.94 16.85 -2.15
N ALA A 213 5.63 17.00 -2.00
CA ALA A 213 4.78 15.87 -1.65
C ALA A 213 4.87 14.78 -2.73
N ASP A 214 4.78 13.53 -2.29
CA ASP A 214 4.63 12.39 -3.18
C ASP A 214 3.30 12.47 -3.93
N PHE A 215 3.28 11.98 -5.17
CA PHE A 215 2.09 11.95 -6.01
C PHE A 215 1.37 10.61 -5.84
N SER A 216 0.11 10.66 -5.42
CA SER A 216 -0.77 9.49 -5.38
C SER A 216 -1.76 9.54 -6.53
N GLU A 217 -1.90 8.42 -7.25
CA GLU A 217 -2.87 8.24 -8.33
C GLU A 217 -3.45 6.82 -8.32
N VAL A 218 -4.63 6.64 -8.90
CA VAL A 218 -5.19 5.32 -9.19
C VAL A 218 -5.21 5.11 -10.70
N ASP A 219 -4.47 4.12 -11.17
CA ASP A 219 -4.51 3.69 -12.57
C ASP A 219 -5.39 2.44 -12.73
N PHE A 220 -6.16 2.42 -13.81
CA PHE A 220 -7.04 1.31 -14.14
C PHE A 220 -6.71 0.77 -15.53
N PHE A 221 -6.56 -0.55 -15.64
CA PHE A 221 -6.10 -1.24 -16.83
C PHE A 221 -7.07 -2.34 -17.24
N SER A 222 -7.19 -2.57 -18.55
CA SER A 222 -7.78 -3.80 -19.08
C SER A 222 -6.88 -5.01 -18.79
N GLY A 223 -7.43 -6.21 -18.93
CA GLY A 223 -6.68 -7.46 -18.69
C GLY A 223 -5.48 -7.69 -19.62
N ASP A 224 -5.40 -7.00 -20.75
CA ASP A 224 -4.26 -7.01 -21.67
C ASP A 224 -3.26 -5.85 -21.43
N GLY A 225 -3.47 -5.04 -20.39
CA GLY A 225 -2.51 -4.03 -19.94
C GLY A 225 -2.69 -2.65 -20.54
N HIS A 226 -3.78 -2.38 -21.28
CA HIS A 226 -4.08 -1.02 -21.73
C HIS A 226 -4.67 -0.19 -20.57
N ARG A 227 -4.03 0.93 -20.24
CA ARG A 227 -4.58 1.88 -19.27
C ARG A 227 -5.87 2.50 -19.82
N LEU A 228 -6.98 2.26 -19.13
CA LEU A 228 -8.31 2.75 -19.49
C LEU A 228 -8.53 4.17 -18.99
N TRP A 229 -8.12 4.44 -17.75
CA TRP A 229 -8.19 5.77 -17.15
C TRP A 229 -7.23 5.89 -15.97
N ARG A 230 -7.10 7.13 -15.50
CA ARG A 230 -6.31 7.54 -14.35
C ARG A 230 -7.14 8.48 -13.49
N TYR A 231 -7.09 8.29 -12.18
CA TYR A 231 -7.69 9.16 -11.19
C TYR A 231 -6.60 9.80 -10.34
N VAL A 232 -6.68 11.12 -10.15
CA VAL A 232 -5.80 11.90 -9.27
C VAL A 232 -6.68 12.59 -8.23
N PRO A 233 -6.39 12.43 -6.93
CA PRO A 233 -7.11 13.13 -5.86
C PRO A 233 -6.96 14.66 -5.93
N GLU A 234 -8.05 15.37 -6.23
CA GLU A 234 -8.05 16.84 -6.38
C GLU A 234 -9.09 17.56 -5.51
N MET A 235 -9.80 16.83 -4.64
CA MET A 235 -10.89 17.37 -3.82
C MET A 235 -10.43 18.48 -2.86
N THR A 236 -11.31 19.44 -2.59
CA THR A 236 -11.14 20.43 -1.52
C THR A 236 -12.34 20.40 -0.57
N VAL A 237 -12.09 20.23 0.72
CA VAL A 237 -13.10 20.16 1.78
C VAL A 237 -12.87 21.26 2.82
N ARG A 238 -13.94 21.92 3.28
CA ARG A 238 -13.89 22.92 4.34
C ARG A 238 -14.28 22.32 5.68
N PHE A 239 -13.42 22.48 6.67
CA PHE A 239 -13.63 22.08 8.06
C PHE A 239 -13.57 23.31 8.97
N GLY A 240 -14.64 23.60 9.70
CA GLY A 240 -14.79 24.87 10.41
C GLY A 240 -14.39 26.05 9.52
N GLU A 241 -13.35 26.78 9.94
CA GLU A 241 -12.83 27.96 9.25
C GLU A 241 -11.65 27.70 8.30
N TYR A 242 -11.16 26.45 8.19
CA TYR A 242 -10.03 26.11 7.31
C TYR A 242 -10.44 25.18 6.17
N GLN A 243 -9.58 25.11 5.15
CA GLN A 243 -9.76 24.22 4.01
C GLN A 243 -8.62 23.21 3.96
N VAL A 244 -8.96 22.03 3.46
CA VAL A 244 -8.04 20.95 3.18
C VAL A 244 -8.21 20.60 1.72
N GLY A 245 -7.11 20.56 0.99
CA GLY A 245 -7.09 20.26 -0.44
C GLY A 245 -5.85 19.47 -0.81
N PRO A 246 -5.62 19.25 -2.11
CA PRO A 246 -4.49 18.46 -2.59
C PRO A 246 -3.13 19.06 -2.17
N PRO A 247 -2.06 18.24 -2.17
CA PRO A 247 -2.05 16.82 -2.52
C PRO A 247 -2.70 15.94 -1.45
N TRP A 248 -3.37 14.87 -1.89
CA TRP A 248 -3.85 13.80 -1.01
C TRP A 248 -3.00 12.55 -1.22
N SER A 249 -2.74 11.84 -0.14
CA SER A 249 -2.09 10.52 -0.15
C SER A 249 -3.14 9.43 -0.12
N LEU A 250 -2.98 8.39 -0.94
CA LEU A 250 -3.86 7.23 -0.94
C LEU A 250 -3.42 6.26 0.17
N ALA A 251 -4.30 6.00 1.13
CA ALA A 251 -3.99 5.10 2.25
C ALA A 251 -4.49 3.67 2.01
N ASP A 252 -5.63 3.51 1.35
CA ASP A 252 -6.21 2.18 1.10
C ASP A 252 -7.18 2.22 -0.07
N MET A 253 -7.47 1.06 -0.65
CA MET A 253 -8.40 0.92 -1.75
C MET A 253 -9.06 -0.46 -1.73
N HIS A 254 -10.40 -0.49 -1.82
CA HIS A 254 -11.17 -1.73 -1.72
C HIS A 254 -12.25 -1.85 -2.80
N LEU A 255 -12.41 -3.05 -3.36
CA LEU A 255 -13.51 -3.40 -4.26
C LEU A 255 -14.75 -3.69 -3.44
N VAL A 256 -15.86 -3.03 -3.76
CA VAL A 256 -17.16 -3.28 -3.14
C VAL A 256 -18.15 -3.73 -4.20
N GLN A 257 -18.77 -4.89 -3.95
CA GLN A 257 -19.77 -5.48 -4.83
C GLN A 257 -21.15 -5.34 -4.20
N SER A 258 -21.91 -4.34 -4.64
CA SER A 258 -23.23 -4.02 -4.05
C SER A 258 -24.25 -3.67 -5.13
N GLY A 259 -25.49 -4.17 -4.96
CA GLY A 259 -26.59 -3.87 -5.88
C GLY A 259 -26.32 -4.26 -7.34
N GLY A 260 -25.48 -5.28 -7.56
CA GLY A 260 -25.08 -5.72 -8.90
C GLY A 260 -24.00 -4.86 -9.57
N ARG A 261 -23.45 -3.86 -8.88
CA ARG A 261 -22.34 -3.02 -9.36
C ARG A 261 -21.05 -3.34 -8.62
N ASN A 262 -19.95 -3.22 -9.33
CA ASN A 262 -18.61 -3.20 -8.77
C ASN A 262 -18.17 -1.73 -8.72
N SER A 263 -17.68 -1.30 -7.56
CA SER A 263 -17.10 0.03 -7.38
C SER A 263 -15.80 -0.08 -6.61
N VAL A 264 -14.88 0.84 -6.86
CA VAL A 264 -13.62 0.93 -6.13
C VAL A 264 -13.76 2.05 -5.11
N TYR A 265 -13.51 1.79 -3.83
CA TYR A 265 -13.48 2.82 -2.79
C TYR A 265 -12.04 3.13 -2.46
N VAL A 266 -11.69 4.41 -2.41
CA VAL A 266 -10.33 4.89 -2.09
C VAL A 266 -10.35 5.70 -0.80
N VAL A 267 -9.36 5.48 0.05
CA VAL A 267 -9.14 6.29 1.25
C VAL A 267 -8.06 7.32 0.95
N GLU A 268 -8.41 8.59 1.11
CA GLU A 268 -7.52 9.71 0.83
C GLU A 268 -7.22 10.48 2.11
N GLN A 269 -5.94 10.70 2.38
CA GLN A 269 -5.43 11.43 3.53
C GLN A 269 -4.84 12.76 3.11
N ALA A 270 -5.19 13.82 3.83
CA ALA A 270 -4.56 15.11 3.60
C ALA A 270 -3.08 15.10 4.00
N HIS A 271 -2.20 15.61 3.13
CA HIS A 271 -0.76 15.70 3.39
C HIS A 271 -0.40 16.54 4.64
N THR A 272 -1.28 17.44 5.08
CA THR A 272 -1.10 18.25 6.30
C THR A 272 -1.56 17.55 7.58
N TRP A 273 -1.85 16.25 7.51
CA TRP A 273 -2.19 15.35 8.62
C TRP A 273 -3.32 15.91 9.49
N GLY A 274 -4.56 15.66 9.08
CA GLY A 274 -5.68 16.09 9.92
C GLY A 274 -7.06 15.62 9.51
N ASN A 275 -7.32 15.32 8.25
CA ASN A 275 -8.64 14.86 7.82
C ASN A 275 -8.49 13.92 6.63
N SER A 276 -9.52 13.12 6.42
CA SER A 276 -9.57 12.14 5.33
C SER A 276 -10.92 12.07 4.70
N VAL A 277 -10.93 11.57 3.48
CA VAL A 277 -12.14 11.28 2.73
C VAL A 277 -12.11 9.85 2.20
N VAL A 278 -13.30 9.32 1.91
CA VAL A 278 -13.46 8.11 1.11
C VAL A 278 -14.26 8.48 -0.12
N GLU A 279 -13.72 8.17 -1.29
CA GLU A 279 -14.40 8.37 -2.57
C GLU A 279 -14.69 7.03 -3.25
N GLU A 280 -15.81 6.94 -3.95
CA GLU A 280 -16.17 5.82 -4.81
C GLU A 280 -15.81 6.17 -6.24
N LEU A 281 -14.98 5.35 -6.88
CA LEU A 281 -14.62 5.43 -8.29
C LEU A 281 -15.46 4.42 -9.10
N ASP A 282 -16.07 4.90 -10.17
CA ASP A 282 -16.77 4.07 -11.15
C ASP A 282 -15.74 3.36 -12.06
N PRO A 283 -15.67 2.01 -12.07
CA PRO A 283 -14.63 1.31 -12.81
C PRO A 283 -14.63 1.57 -14.32
N LYS A 284 -15.78 1.93 -14.91
CA LYS A 284 -15.89 2.13 -16.37
C LYS A 284 -15.44 3.51 -16.81
N THR A 285 -15.54 4.50 -15.93
CA THR A 285 -15.37 5.91 -16.31
C THR A 285 -14.29 6.64 -15.53
N GLY A 286 -13.83 6.09 -14.40
CA GLY A 286 -12.93 6.78 -13.47
C GLY A 286 -13.59 7.95 -12.73
N LYS A 287 -14.90 8.18 -12.92
CA LYS A 287 -15.61 9.25 -12.22
C LYS A 287 -15.72 8.90 -10.74
N ASN A 288 -15.36 9.86 -9.90
CA ASN A 288 -15.42 9.75 -8.46
C ASN A 288 -16.73 10.32 -7.88
N ARG A 289 -17.07 9.86 -6.68
CA ARG A 289 -18.10 10.45 -5.81
C ARG A 289 -17.63 10.40 -4.37
N LEU A 290 -17.63 11.54 -3.68
CA LEU A 290 -17.38 11.60 -2.24
C LEU A 290 -18.43 10.80 -1.46
N ARG A 291 -17.98 9.84 -0.64
CA ARG A 291 -18.82 8.92 0.13
C ARG A 291 -18.74 9.12 1.63
N PHE A 292 -17.56 9.45 2.14
CA PHE A 292 -17.35 9.68 3.57
C PHE A 292 -16.32 10.78 3.80
N VAL A 293 -16.56 11.58 4.84
CA VAL A 293 -15.58 12.55 5.36
C VAL A 293 -15.38 12.29 6.84
N ASN A 294 -14.12 12.20 7.25
CA ASN A 294 -13.75 11.98 8.64
C ASN A 294 -12.86 13.12 9.14
N THR A 295 -13.12 13.56 10.37
CA THR A 295 -12.14 14.39 11.08
C THR A 295 -11.06 13.49 11.67
N GLY A 296 -9.84 13.61 11.18
CA GLY A 296 -8.73 12.67 11.44
C GLY A 296 -8.45 11.73 10.27
N ALA A 297 -7.26 11.13 10.28
CA ALA A 297 -6.74 10.31 9.20
C ALA A 297 -7.41 8.92 9.16
N LEU A 298 -7.94 8.52 8.00
CA LEU A 298 -8.45 7.18 7.72
C LEU A 298 -7.38 6.32 7.07
N TYR A 299 -7.30 5.04 7.44
CA TYR A 299 -6.26 4.13 6.97
C TYR A 299 -6.80 2.91 6.27
N VAL A 300 -8.06 2.56 6.51
CA VAL A 300 -8.67 1.36 5.96
C VAL A 300 -10.11 1.60 5.54
N VAL A 301 -10.51 0.97 4.44
CA VAL A 301 -11.89 0.84 4.00
C VAL A 301 -12.18 -0.61 3.67
N ASP A 302 -13.32 -1.11 4.15
CA ASP A 302 -13.79 -2.46 3.86
C ASP A 302 -15.32 -2.45 3.74
N TYR A 303 -15.94 -3.59 3.48
CA TYR A 303 -17.37 -3.76 3.49
C TYR A 303 -17.78 -5.14 4.00
N THR A 304 -18.96 -5.20 4.59
CA THR A 304 -19.60 -6.46 4.94
C THR A 304 -20.95 -6.60 4.25
N LYS A 305 -21.29 -7.83 3.86
CA LYS A 305 -22.60 -8.17 3.31
C LYS A 305 -23.36 -9.00 4.31
N THR A 306 -24.57 -8.57 4.60
CA THR A 306 -25.48 -9.20 5.57
C THR A 306 -26.83 -9.44 4.91
N GLU A 307 -27.73 -10.17 5.58
CA GLU A 307 -29.12 -10.31 5.14
C GLU A 307 -29.84 -8.95 5.05
N ASN A 308 -29.44 -7.98 5.88
CA ASN A 308 -30.03 -6.65 5.96
C ASN A 308 -29.45 -5.66 4.93
N GLY A 309 -28.40 -6.05 4.19
CA GLY A 309 -27.77 -5.19 3.19
C GLY A 309 -26.25 -5.23 3.22
N SER A 310 -25.64 -4.38 2.40
CA SER A 310 -24.19 -4.17 2.32
C SER A 310 -23.82 -2.91 3.10
N PHE A 311 -22.83 -3.02 3.98
CA PHE A 311 -22.36 -1.94 4.82
C PHE A 311 -20.90 -1.64 4.52
N LEU A 312 -20.59 -0.37 4.30
CA LEU A 312 -19.22 0.13 4.21
C LEU A 312 -18.68 0.36 5.62
N ILE A 313 -17.39 0.12 5.77
CA ILE A 313 -16.65 0.25 7.01
C ILE A 313 -15.43 1.12 6.70
N ALA A 314 -15.18 2.17 7.47
CA ALA A 314 -13.96 2.96 7.36
C ALA A 314 -13.34 3.16 8.73
N GLY A 315 -12.05 2.84 8.84
CA GLY A 315 -11.28 2.86 10.08
C GLY A 315 -10.16 3.89 10.03
N GLY A 316 -9.95 4.57 11.15
CA GLY A 316 -8.89 5.55 11.27
C GLY A 316 -8.84 6.20 12.64
N PHE A 317 -8.37 7.44 12.66
CA PHE A 317 -8.29 8.27 13.84
C PHE A 317 -9.42 9.30 13.82
N ASN A 318 -9.98 9.61 14.99
CA ASN A 318 -10.91 10.71 15.16
C ASN A 318 -10.21 11.86 15.92
N ASN A 319 -10.08 13.00 15.25
CA ASN A 319 -9.37 14.16 15.80
C ASN A 319 -10.12 14.91 16.89
N GLU A 320 -11.46 14.82 16.94
CA GLU A 320 -12.26 15.49 17.97
C GLU A 320 -12.21 14.73 19.30
N TRP A 321 -12.20 13.40 19.21
CA TRP A 321 -12.23 12.50 20.37
C TRP A 321 -10.87 11.95 20.79
N ASP A 322 -9.78 12.31 20.11
CA ASP A 322 -8.42 11.81 20.36
C ASP A 322 -8.37 10.27 20.49
N GLY A 323 -8.97 9.56 19.54
CA GLY A 323 -9.15 8.11 19.63
C GLY A 323 -9.28 7.41 18.29
N ALA A 324 -9.20 6.08 18.31
CA ALA A 324 -9.40 5.28 17.10
C ALA A 324 -10.89 5.29 16.71
N GLY A 325 -11.19 5.80 15.52
CA GLY A 325 -12.54 5.95 14.98
C GLY A 325 -12.89 4.85 13.98
N LEU A 326 -14.12 4.39 14.00
CA LEU A 326 -14.67 3.42 13.04
C LEU A 326 -16.08 3.83 12.63
N ALA A 327 -16.29 4.11 11.35
CA ALA A 327 -17.61 4.38 10.79
C ALA A 327 -18.16 3.13 10.10
N ILE A 328 -19.44 2.82 10.31
CA ILE A 328 -20.17 1.77 9.58
C ILE A 328 -21.47 2.37 9.04
N TRP A 329 -21.73 2.20 7.74
CA TRP A 329 -22.96 2.74 7.12
C TRP A 329 -23.46 1.92 5.95
N ASP A 330 -24.77 1.95 5.71
CA ASP A 330 -25.39 1.31 4.53
C ASP A 330 -24.76 1.87 3.25
N ALA A 331 -24.23 0.98 2.41
CA ALA A 331 -23.57 1.32 1.16
C ALA A 331 -24.47 2.08 0.17
N LYS A 332 -25.79 2.06 0.35
CA LYS A 332 -26.75 2.84 -0.45
C LYS A 332 -26.78 4.32 -0.07
N LYS A 333 -26.34 4.71 1.13
CA LYS A 333 -26.31 6.12 1.53
C LYS A 333 -25.38 6.88 0.57
N PRO A 334 -25.85 8.02 0.02
CA PRO A 334 -25.07 8.76 -0.98
C PRO A 334 -23.77 9.29 -0.40
N PHE A 335 -23.84 9.77 0.85
CA PHE A 335 -22.77 10.43 1.59
C PHE A 335 -23.01 10.30 3.10
N VAL A 336 -21.94 10.22 3.89
CA VAL A 336 -21.96 10.36 5.35
C VAL A 336 -20.76 11.19 5.83
N ALA A 337 -20.86 11.83 6.98
CA ALA A 337 -19.73 12.47 7.67
C ALA A 337 -19.59 11.92 9.08
N SER A 338 -18.37 11.88 9.61
CA SER A 338 -18.14 11.48 11.01
C SER A 338 -18.94 12.42 11.93
N PRO A 339 -19.62 11.91 12.97
CA PRO A 339 -20.37 12.75 13.90
C PRO A 339 -19.42 13.73 14.61
N GLN A 340 -19.71 15.02 14.47
CA GLN A 340 -18.86 16.12 14.94
C GLN A 340 -19.68 17.10 15.78
N THR A 341 -19.04 17.72 16.77
CA THR A 341 -19.70 18.81 17.51
C THR A 341 -19.86 20.04 16.60
N HIS A 342 -21.09 20.51 16.48
CA HIS A 342 -21.42 21.69 15.69
C HIS A 342 -20.69 22.94 16.22
N GLY A 343 -20.20 23.78 15.30
CA GLY A 343 -19.48 25.01 15.59
C GLY A 343 -17.99 24.80 15.90
N THR A 344 -17.46 23.57 15.82
CA THR A 344 -16.04 23.30 16.06
C THR A 344 -15.22 23.28 14.77
N ARG A 345 -13.89 23.31 14.92
CA ARG A 345 -12.93 23.11 13.81
C ARG A 345 -13.02 21.73 13.14
N HIS A 346 -13.77 20.80 13.74
CA HIS A 346 -13.93 19.44 13.23
C HIS A 346 -15.12 19.32 12.28
N GLU A 347 -16.07 20.24 12.34
CA GLU A 347 -17.29 20.20 11.52
C GLU A 347 -16.98 20.39 10.04
N CYS A 348 -17.37 19.46 9.18
CA CYS A 348 -17.31 19.68 7.74
C CYS A 348 -18.39 20.67 7.27
N LYS A 349 -17.96 21.86 6.82
CA LYS A 349 -18.83 22.95 6.36
C LYS A 349 -19.19 22.89 4.88
N SER A 350 -18.42 22.16 4.07
CA SER A 350 -18.69 21.99 2.63
C SER A 350 -19.36 20.65 2.30
N CYS A 351 -19.63 19.81 3.29
CA CYS A 351 -20.21 18.49 3.11
C CYS A 351 -21.73 18.55 3.01
N ALA A 352 -22.32 17.60 2.26
CA ALA A 352 -23.74 17.35 2.32
C ALA A 352 -24.15 16.82 3.70
N ALA A 353 -25.43 16.92 4.06
CA ALA A 353 -25.93 16.30 5.28
C ALA A 353 -25.93 14.76 5.13
N GLY A 354 -25.41 14.07 6.13
CA GLY A 354 -25.38 12.61 6.17
C GLY A 354 -24.57 12.12 7.36
N ALA A 355 -24.97 11.00 7.93
CA ALA A 355 -24.29 10.40 9.07
C ALA A 355 -24.23 8.87 8.94
N PRO A 356 -23.16 8.24 9.48
CA PRO A 356 -23.04 6.79 9.48
C PRO A 356 -24.16 6.15 10.31
N ASP A 357 -24.42 4.86 10.13
CA ASP A 357 -25.37 4.14 10.97
C ASP A 357 -24.80 3.89 12.37
N TYR A 358 -23.49 3.68 12.44
CA TYR A 358 -22.73 3.55 13.67
C TYR A 358 -21.40 4.28 13.53
N TYR A 359 -20.98 4.96 14.59
CA TYR A 359 -19.61 5.44 14.71
C TYR A 359 -19.05 5.05 16.08
N PHE A 360 -17.93 4.33 16.10
CA PHE A 360 -17.26 3.92 17.32
C PHE A 360 -16.01 4.78 17.53
N VAL A 361 -15.75 5.17 18.78
CA VAL A 361 -14.44 5.67 19.20
C VAL A 361 -13.93 4.78 20.32
N PHE A 362 -12.83 4.08 20.02
CA PHE A 362 -12.17 3.21 20.96
C PHE A 362 -11.13 3.99 21.77
N PRO A 363 -11.01 3.72 23.08
CA PRO A 363 -10.07 4.40 23.94
C PRO A 363 -8.62 4.04 23.58
N ARG A 364 -7.72 4.99 23.73
CA ARG A 364 -6.26 4.78 23.65
C ARG A 364 -5.84 3.85 24.79
N SER A 365 -4.94 2.88 24.59
CA SER A 365 -4.45 2.00 25.67
C SER A 365 -3.43 2.67 26.61
N GLU A 366 -3.12 2.07 27.75
CA GLU A 366 -2.05 2.55 28.65
C GLU A 366 -0.67 2.57 27.99
N LEU A 367 -0.34 1.57 27.16
CA LEU A 367 0.93 1.54 26.44
C LEU A 367 1.02 2.70 25.47
N ASN A 368 -0.08 2.99 24.77
CA ASN A 368 -0.15 4.14 23.89
C ASN A 368 0.01 5.46 24.67
N ARG A 369 -0.74 5.64 25.78
CA ARG A 369 -0.67 6.85 26.61
C ARG A 369 0.73 7.10 27.17
N LEU A 370 1.43 6.06 27.62
CA LEU A 370 2.80 6.15 28.16
C LEU A 370 3.85 6.41 27.08
N SER A 371 3.66 5.86 25.89
CA SER A 371 4.61 6.04 24.78
C SER A 371 4.63 7.48 24.24
N HIS A 372 3.61 8.28 24.56
CA HIS A 372 3.31 9.55 23.90
C HIS A 372 3.26 9.44 22.36
N SER A 373 3.10 8.22 21.82
CA SER A 373 2.87 8.03 20.39
C SER A 373 1.50 8.62 20.07
N TYR A 374 1.46 9.49 19.06
CA TYR A 374 0.20 9.73 18.35
C TYR A 374 -0.30 8.35 17.91
N ASN A 375 -1.54 7.99 18.25
CA ASN A 375 -1.99 6.59 18.15
C ASN A 375 -1.80 6.06 16.72
N LEU A 376 -1.51 4.76 16.59
CA LEU A 376 -1.86 4.10 15.35
C LEU A 376 -3.37 3.73 15.46
N PRO A 377 -4.19 4.24 14.57
CA PRO A 377 -5.65 4.14 14.64
C PRO A 377 -6.18 2.72 14.44
N VAL A 378 -7.47 2.59 14.13
CA VAL A 378 -7.93 1.42 13.36
C VAL A 378 -7.12 1.37 12.06
N TYR A 379 -6.18 0.45 12.01
CA TYR A 379 -5.18 0.34 10.95
C TYR A 379 -5.36 -0.92 10.11
N GLU A 380 -6.09 -1.90 10.63
CA GLU A 380 -6.40 -3.16 9.98
C GLU A 380 -7.81 -3.57 10.40
N LEU A 381 -8.55 -4.14 9.45
CA LEU A 381 -9.90 -4.66 9.63
C LEU A 381 -9.93 -6.06 9.03
N ASP A 382 -10.49 -7.02 9.76
CA ASP A 382 -10.79 -8.34 9.22
C ASP A 382 -12.29 -8.59 9.33
N VAL A 383 -12.98 -8.65 8.19
CA VAL A 383 -14.39 -9.05 8.11
C VAL A 383 -14.44 -10.57 7.94
N THR A 384 -14.84 -11.27 9.01
CA THR A 384 -14.91 -12.73 9.04
C THR A 384 -16.35 -13.22 9.23
N GLY A 385 -16.55 -14.54 9.20
CA GLY A 385 -17.84 -15.15 9.55
C GLY A 385 -18.25 -14.92 11.02
N GLU A 386 -17.30 -14.63 11.91
CA GLU A 386 -17.58 -14.42 13.35
C GLU A 386 -17.97 -12.97 13.66
N GLY A 387 -17.52 -12.03 12.84
CA GLY A 387 -17.72 -10.61 13.04
C GLY A 387 -16.74 -9.75 12.28
N ILE A 388 -16.54 -8.54 12.80
CA ILE A 388 -15.54 -7.58 12.28
C ILE A 388 -14.48 -7.44 13.36
N GLU A 389 -13.27 -7.91 13.11
CA GLU A 389 -12.13 -7.65 13.98
C GLU A 389 -11.51 -6.28 13.63
N VAL A 390 -11.28 -5.47 14.65
CA VAL A 390 -10.82 -4.09 14.54
C VAL A 390 -9.51 -3.97 15.29
N PHE A 391 -8.41 -3.80 14.56
CA PHE A 391 -7.07 -3.77 15.11
C PHE A 391 -6.61 -2.34 15.34
N LEU A 392 -6.35 -2.00 16.60
CA LEU A 392 -5.78 -0.73 17.02
C LEU A 392 -4.33 -0.96 17.39
N ARG A 393 -3.39 -0.29 16.74
CA ARG A 393 -1.98 -0.43 17.08
C ARG A 393 -1.56 0.64 18.07
N ASP A 394 -0.81 0.25 19.09
CA ASP A 394 -0.49 1.16 20.19
C ASP A 394 0.69 2.09 19.89
N ARG A 395 1.53 1.78 18.89
CA ARG A 395 2.72 2.57 18.54
C ARG A 395 3.04 2.52 17.05
N LEU A 396 3.53 3.63 16.51
CA LEU A 396 4.14 3.67 15.18
C LEU A 396 5.41 2.80 15.14
N GLY A 397 5.40 1.69 14.38
CA GLY A 397 6.54 0.78 14.23
C GLY A 397 6.20 -0.57 13.60
N LEU A 398 7.22 -1.43 13.43
CA LEU A 398 7.09 -2.79 12.83
C LEU A 398 6.42 -3.82 13.76
N GLY A 399 6.12 -3.46 15.00
CA GLY A 399 5.47 -4.35 15.97
C GLY A 399 3.96 -4.37 15.82
N ARG A 400 3.35 -5.55 16.00
CA ARG A 400 1.90 -5.75 16.12
C ARG A 400 1.45 -5.63 17.59
N GLU A 401 1.88 -4.56 18.27
CA GLU A 401 1.36 -4.27 19.61
C GLU A 401 -0.06 -3.72 19.47
N SER A 402 -1.04 -4.61 19.35
CA SER A 402 -2.40 -4.21 19.06
C SER A 402 -3.39 -4.61 20.16
N THR A 403 -4.36 -3.74 20.36
CA THR A 403 -5.66 -4.08 20.96
C THR A 403 -6.62 -4.43 19.83
N VAL A 404 -7.33 -5.54 19.95
CA VAL A 404 -8.29 -6.01 18.95
C VAL A 404 -9.69 -6.04 19.55
N TYR A 405 -10.62 -5.35 18.91
CA TYR A 405 -12.05 -5.41 19.24
C TYR A 405 -12.80 -6.27 18.24
N LEU A 406 -13.65 -7.18 18.73
CA LEU A 406 -14.55 -7.95 17.87
C LEU A 406 -15.93 -7.30 17.89
N LEU A 407 -16.44 -6.90 16.74
CA LEU A 407 -17.80 -6.42 16.55
C LEU A 407 -18.69 -7.52 15.96
N ALA A 408 -19.99 -7.45 16.20
CA ALA A 408 -20.96 -8.28 15.49
C ALA A 408 -20.87 -8.06 13.97
N GLY A 409 -20.95 -9.13 13.18
CA GLY A 409 -20.86 -9.07 11.71
C GLY A 409 -22.13 -8.57 11.02
N SER A 410 -23.20 -8.32 11.77
CA SER A 410 -24.47 -7.82 11.24
C SER A 410 -25.14 -6.81 12.19
N PRO A 411 -26.03 -5.94 11.68
CA PRO A 411 -26.80 -5.02 12.50
C PRO A 411 -27.67 -5.74 13.54
N PRO A 412 -27.78 -5.22 14.78
CA PRO A 412 -27.08 -4.04 15.27
C PRO A 412 -25.59 -4.33 15.51
N PHE A 413 -24.72 -3.52 14.91
CA PHE A 413 -23.28 -3.63 15.11
C PHE A 413 -22.95 -3.26 16.56
N ARG A 414 -22.38 -4.21 17.31
CA ARG A 414 -22.03 -4.05 18.73
C ARG A 414 -20.67 -4.66 19.00
N VAL A 415 -19.91 -4.02 19.88
CA VAL A 415 -18.67 -4.59 20.41
C VAL A 415 -19.02 -5.81 21.26
N LYS A 416 -18.50 -6.97 20.88
CA LYS A 416 -18.69 -8.27 21.57
C LYS A 416 -17.61 -8.51 22.62
N SER A 417 -16.36 -8.24 22.27
CA SER A 417 -15.20 -8.51 23.12
C SER A 417 -14.01 -7.64 22.72
N MET A 418 -13.01 -7.61 23.58
CA MET A 418 -11.71 -7.01 23.35
C MET A 418 -10.64 -8.05 23.73
N ARG A 419 -9.51 -8.03 23.02
CA ARG A 419 -8.31 -8.81 23.32
C ARG A 419 -7.06 -7.98 23.00
N VAL A 420 -5.90 -8.47 23.41
CA VAL A 420 -4.60 -7.90 23.06
C VAL A 420 -3.75 -8.95 22.34
N GLU A 421 -2.88 -8.50 21.45
CA GLU A 421 -1.95 -9.38 20.73
C GLU A 421 -0.70 -9.73 21.56
N THR A 422 -0.01 -10.81 21.20
CA THR A 422 1.16 -11.33 21.93
C THR A 422 2.24 -10.27 22.16
N GLU A 423 2.45 -9.38 21.18
CA GLU A 423 3.43 -8.32 21.20
C GLU A 423 3.07 -7.22 22.19
N TYR A 424 1.76 -6.96 22.40
CA TYR A 424 1.28 -6.12 23.48
C TYR A 424 1.70 -6.71 24.84
N LEU A 425 1.43 -8.00 25.07
CA LEU A 425 1.80 -8.67 26.32
C LEU A 425 3.31 -8.58 26.57
N ARG A 426 4.12 -8.83 25.52
CA ARG A 426 5.57 -8.76 25.60
C ARG A 426 6.05 -7.36 26.00
N LEU A 427 5.48 -6.32 25.39
CA LEU A 427 5.85 -4.94 25.68
C LEU A 427 5.39 -4.51 27.09
N HIS A 428 4.18 -4.89 27.47
CA HIS A 428 3.63 -4.64 28.80
C HIS A 428 4.53 -5.21 29.89
N LYS A 429 4.89 -6.50 29.78
CA LYS A 429 5.81 -7.16 30.70
C LYS A 429 7.16 -6.45 30.79
N GLN A 430 7.74 -6.12 29.64
CA GLN A 430 9.01 -5.37 29.58
C GLN A 430 8.92 -4.04 30.34
N TRP A 431 7.84 -3.27 30.15
CA TRP A 431 7.69 -1.97 30.80
C TRP A 431 7.33 -2.05 32.28
N SER A 432 6.68 -3.14 32.71
CA SER A 432 6.52 -3.47 34.12
C SER A 432 7.88 -3.75 34.77
N ASP A 433 8.72 -4.59 34.15
CA ASP A 433 10.06 -4.93 34.65
C ASP A 433 11.00 -3.70 34.69
N GLU A 434 10.84 -2.77 33.74
CA GLU A 434 11.58 -1.50 33.68
C GLU A 434 11.03 -0.42 34.65
N GLY A 435 9.94 -0.70 35.37
CA GLY A 435 9.30 0.25 36.29
C GLY A 435 8.58 1.43 35.62
N LYS A 436 8.30 1.33 34.32
CA LYS A 436 7.48 2.30 33.56
C LYS A 436 5.99 2.12 33.83
N LEU A 437 5.58 0.89 34.16
CA LEU A 437 4.24 0.54 34.63
C LEU A 437 4.29 0.22 36.13
N SER A 438 3.27 0.65 36.87
CA SER A 438 3.17 0.40 38.32
C SER A 438 2.59 -0.97 38.68
N HIS A 439 2.21 -1.78 37.69
CA HIS A 439 1.54 -3.06 37.84
C HIS A 439 2.10 -4.09 36.87
N ARG A 440 1.85 -5.36 37.18
CA ARG A 440 2.11 -6.49 36.28
C ARG A 440 0.97 -6.68 35.29
N TYR A 441 1.20 -7.47 34.26
CA TYR A 441 0.20 -7.78 33.24
C TYR A 441 -1.07 -8.40 33.84
N GLU A 442 -0.92 -9.35 34.77
CA GLU A 442 -2.02 -10.07 35.40
C GLU A 442 -2.93 -9.16 36.23
N ASP A 443 -2.35 -8.07 36.75
CA ASP A 443 -3.02 -7.06 37.57
C ASP A 443 -3.35 -5.79 36.77
N CYS A 444 -3.27 -5.82 35.43
CA CYS A 444 -3.49 -4.65 34.59
C CYS A 444 -4.92 -4.11 34.78
N PRO A 445 -5.09 -2.88 35.31
CA PRO A 445 -6.42 -2.32 35.56
C PRO A 445 -7.24 -2.16 34.28
N GLU A 446 -6.60 -1.84 33.16
CA GLU A 446 -7.27 -1.62 31.87
C GLU A 446 -7.68 -2.93 31.19
N LEU A 447 -7.01 -4.06 31.46
CA LEU A 447 -7.45 -5.37 30.94
C LEU A 447 -8.54 -5.99 31.82
N LEU A 448 -8.43 -5.82 33.13
CA LEU A 448 -9.46 -6.24 34.09
C LEU A 448 -10.73 -5.41 33.97
N HIS A 449 -10.58 -4.10 33.73
CA HIS A 449 -11.64 -3.12 33.60
C HIS A 449 -11.37 -2.17 32.40
N PRO A 450 -11.65 -2.63 31.16
CA PRO A 450 -11.44 -1.82 29.96
C PRO A 450 -12.12 -0.45 30.03
N LEU A 451 -11.48 0.56 29.44
CA LEU A 451 -12.14 1.84 29.26
C LEU A 451 -13.36 1.68 28.33
N PRO A 452 -14.44 2.45 28.55
CA PRO A 452 -15.64 2.34 27.73
C PRO A 452 -15.37 2.76 26.28
N VAL A 453 -16.02 2.08 25.34
CA VAL A 453 -16.04 2.46 23.92
C VAL A 453 -17.17 3.46 23.72
N LYS A 454 -16.88 4.62 23.12
CA LYS A 454 -17.92 5.58 22.74
C LYS A 454 -18.59 5.11 21.46
N VAL A 455 -19.91 5.19 21.41
CA VAL A 455 -20.72 4.83 20.24
C VAL A 455 -21.71 5.93 19.94
N TRP A 456 -21.71 6.38 18.70
CA TRP A 456 -22.70 7.28 18.15
C TRP A 456 -23.65 6.55 17.22
N THR A 457 -24.94 6.86 17.33
CA THR A 457 -25.97 6.45 16.35
C THR A 457 -26.87 7.63 16.01
N PRO A 458 -27.51 7.67 14.82
CA PRO A 458 -28.40 8.76 14.45
C PRO A 458 -29.54 9.00 15.43
N THR A 459 -30.08 7.95 16.05
CA THR A 459 -31.21 8.03 16.99
C THR A 459 -30.78 8.23 18.44
N GLY A 460 -29.59 7.75 18.82
CA GLY A 460 -29.12 7.74 20.22
C GLY A 460 -28.11 8.83 20.56
N GLY A 461 -27.50 9.48 19.56
CA GLY A 461 -26.35 10.35 19.80
C GLY A 461 -25.17 9.58 20.39
N TRP A 462 -24.28 10.27 21.10
CA TRP A 462 -23.13 9.67 21.77
C TRP A 462 -23.54 8.94 23.05
N THR A 463 -23.13 7.69 23.17
CA THR A 463 -23.28 6.83 24.35
C THR A 463 -21.97 6.11 24.63
N GLU A 464 -21.86 5.46 25.78
CA GLU A 464 -20.70 4.67 26.16
C GLU A 464 -21.10 3.22 26.42
N ILE A 465 -20.28 2.30 25.94
CA ILE A 465 -20.46 0.85 26.12
C ILE A 465 -19.27 0.31 26.89
N GLN A 466 -19.57 -0.31 28.03
CA GLN A 466 -18.58 -1.04 28.82
C GLN A 466 -18.29 -2.38 28.15
N VAL A 467 -17.01 -2.63 27.82
CA VAL A 467 -16.58 -3.91 27.26
C VAL A 467 -16.19 -4.85 28.41
N PRO A 468 -16.57 -6.14 28.38
CA PRO A 468 -16.09 -7.12 29.36
C PRO A 468 -14.56 -7.19 29.34
N GLY A 469 -13.94 -7.20 30.52
CA GLY A 469 -12.50 -7.36 30.65
C GLY A 469 -12.01 -8.73 30.18
N THR A 470 -10.77 -8.76 29.72
CA THR A 470 -10.05 -10.02 29.47
C THR A 470 -9.50 -10.52 30.79
N LYS A 471 -10.07 -11.61 31.33
CA LYS A 471 -9.36 -12.33 32.39
C LYS A 471 -8.06 -12.85 31.78
N ALA A 472 -6.92 -12.41 32.31
CA ALA A 472 -5.64 -13.07 32.08
C ALA A 472 -5.81 -14.51 32.58
N ASN A 473 -5.95 -15.47 31.67
CA ASN A 473 -5.88 -16.89 31.97
C ASN A 473 -4.51 -17.41 31.54
#